data_AF-A0A8T9DLI5-F1
#
_entry.id   AF-A0A8T9DLI5-F1
#
_cell.length_a   1.000
_cell.length_b   1.000
_cell.length_c   1.000
_cell.angle_alpha   90.00
_cell.angle_beta   90.00
_cell.angle_gamma   90.00
#
_symmetry.space_group_name_H-M   'P 1'
#
loop_
_entity.id
_entity.type
_entity.pdbx_description
1 polymer ?
#
loop_
_entity_poly.entity_id
_entity_poly.type
_entity_poly.pdbx_seq_one_letter_code
_entity_poly.pdbx_strand_id
1 'polypeptide(L)'
;MHTDAALDGVSTKDIARLPIEAGDPATDARLFRRCLGLYGTGIAIITTETEGQRAAVTVNSFASVSLDPPLVLWSISHASRSYPLFKNGGRFGVNILASTQMTVSRHFSSKVQDKFADTAWSLGEFGSPLLHGCLAHFECETYSQVEGGDHTILIGLVRRASRFEGEPLLFAQGQYSVAYSHPEVSPSPEVGGLKPETPSEGTIIPQIFEAHHLLSSTFDEHRHAEGLDISVARVIACVYDMPGLKIDQVSRATYLGQRDTEDALATLVERGMLVNAVDGQLILTEAGRQRREAIRRRWQDFQKDQLAGIPDGDVRATLRTLSKLIAQNRAAK
;
A
#
# COMPACT_ATOMS: atom_id res chain seq x y z
N MET A 1 12.32 -29.00 -42.41
CA MET A 1 12.24 -27.74 -43.17
C MET A 1 10.81 -27.23 -43.10
N HIS A 2 10.45 -26.59 -41.98
CA HIS A 2 9.36 -25.63 -41.91
C HIS A 2 9.80 -24.59 -40.90
N THR A 3 9.81 -23.36 -41.37
CA THR A 3 10.54 -22.20 -40.88
C THR A 3 9.92 -21.62 -39.62
N ASP A 4 10.76 -21.43 -38.61
CA ASP A 4 10.65 -20.36 -37.63
C ASP A 4 10.38 -19.04 -38.34
N ALA A 5 9.23 -18.43 -38.06
CA ALA A 5 8.99 -17.03 -38.32
C ALA A 5 9.04 -16.31 -36.98
N ALA A 6 10.09 -15.51 -36.82
CA ALA A 6 10.33 -14.61 -35.72
C ALA A 6 9.09 -13.75 -35.41
N LEU A 7 8.68 -13.75 -34.14
CA LEU A 7 7.82 -12.69 -33.60
C LEU A 7 8.73 -11.54 -33.14
N ASP A 8 9.24 -10.81 -34.12
CA ASP A 8 9.81 -9.48 -33.92
C ASP A 8 8.66 -8.49 -33.62
N GLY A 9 8.78 -7.75 -32.52
CA GLY A 9 8.21 -6.41 -32.40
C GLY A 9 6.72 -6.27 -32.04
N VAL A 10 6.20 -6.99 -31.06
CA VAL A 10 4.90 -6.63 -30.47
C VAL A 10 5.07 -5.36 -29.62
N SER A 11 4.70 -4.21 -30.20
CA SER A 11 4.45 -2.97 -29.47
C SER A 11 3.43 -3.25 -28.36
N THR A 12 3.84 -3.11 -27.09
CA THR A 12 3.01 -3.33 -25.90
C THR A 12 1.80 -2.40 -25.78
N LYS A 13 1.60 -1.47 -26.73
CA LYS A 13 0.53 -0.47 -26.71
C LYS A 13 -0.87 -1.01 -26.97
N ASP A 14 -1.01 -2.19 -27.59
CA ASP A 14 -2.31 -2.70 -28.06
C ASP A 14 -2.73 -4.07 -27.47
N ILE A 15 -2.15 -4.50 -26.35
CA ILE A 15 -2.61 -5.72 -25.67
C ILE A 15 -3.89 -5.40 -24.91
N ALA A 16 -5.04 -5.81 -25.45
CA ALA A 16 -6.29 -5.86 -24.71
C ALA A 16 -6.09 -6.72 -23.45
N ARG A 17 -6.11 -6.08 -22.27
CA ARG A 17 -6.01 -6.80 -20.99
C ARG A 17 -7.32 -7.57 -20.77
N LEU A 18 -7.23 -8.89 -20.65
CA LEU A 18 -8.36 -9.71 -20.19
C LEU A 18 -8.53 -9.51 -18.68
N PRO A 19 -9.77 -9.36 -18.17
CA PRO A 19 -10.02 -9.21 -16.74
C PRO A 19 -9.62 -10.51 -16.02
N ILE A 20 -8.84 -10.36 -14.94
CA ILE A 20 -8.48 -11.48 -14.06
C ILE A 20 -9.70 -11.96 -13.27
N GLU A 21 -10.61 -11.04 -12.94
CA GLU A 21 -11.86 -11.28 -12.23
C GLU A 21 -12.91 -10.26 -12.70
N ALA A 22 -14.18 -10.66 -12.75
CA ALA A 22 -15.31 -9.81 -13.09
C ALA A 22 -16.57 -10.25 -12.34
N GLY A 23 -17.43 -9.31 -11.97
CA GLY A 23 -18.63 -9.55 -11.17
C GLY A 23 -19.40 -8.26 -10.90
N ASP A 24 -20.58 -8.39 -10.28
CA ASP A 24 -21.44 -7.25 -9.93
C ASP A 24 -21.04 -6.68 -8.55
N PRO A 25 -20.59 -5.41 -8.45
CA PRO A 25 -20.27 -4.76 -7.18
C PRO A 25 -21.40 -4.79 -6.14
N ALA A 26 -22.66 -4.87 -6.56
CA ALA A 26 -23.80 -4.93 -5.66
C ALA A 26 -23.91 -6.28 -4.92
N THR A 27 -23.31 -7.34 -5.47
CA THR A 27 -23.33 -8.70 -4.89
C THR A 27 -21.96 -9.19 -4.45
N ASP A 28 -20.87 -8.60 -4.96
CA ASP A 28 -19.49 -8.88 -4.54
C ASP A 28 -18.76 -7.60 -4.10
N ALA A 29 -18.95 -7.25 -2.83
CA ALA A 29 -18.28 -6.10 -2.23
C ALA A 29 -16.74 -6.25 -2.15
N ARG A 30 -16.21 -7.49 -2.15
CA ARG A 30 -14.76 -7.73 -2.07
C ARG A 30 -14.11 -7.45 -3.42
N LEU A 31 -14.73 -7.89 -4.52
CA LEU A 31 -14.33 -7.51 -5.87
C LEU A 31 -14.29 -5.99 -6.01
N PHE A 32 -15.37 -5.31 -5.60
CA PHE A 32 -15.44 -3.85 -5.68
C PHE A 32 -14.30 -3.18 -4.91
N ARG A 33 -14.00 -3.64 -3.68
CA ARG A 33 -12.87 -3.14 -2.88
C ARG A 33 -11.51 -3.42 -3.54
N ARG A 34 -11.29 -4.63 -4.08
CA ARG A 34 -10.05 -4.96 -4.80
C ARG A 34 -9.83 -4.03 -5.99
N CYS A 35 -10.88 -3.77 -6.78
CA CYS A 35 -10.84 -2.83 -7.89
C CYS A 35 -10.50 -1.40 -7.45
N LEU A 36 -11.15 -0.89 -6.38
CA LEU A 36 -10.84 0.43 -5.83
C LEU A 36 -9.40 0.52 -5.30
N GLY A 37 -8.88 -0.57 -4.74
CA GLY A 37 -7.51 -0.66 -4.25
C GLY A 37 -6.45 -0.50 -5.33
N LEU A 38 -6.78 -0.68 -6.62
CA LEU A 38 -5.85 -0.44 -7.73
C LEU A 38 -5.53 1.06 -7.92
N TYR A 39 -6.41 1.96 -7.46
CA TYR A 39 -6.15 3.39 -7.44
C TYR A 39 -5.30 3.75 -6.21
N GLY A 40 -3.99 3.90 -6.42
CA GLY A 40 -3.05 4.24 -5.36
C GLY A 40 -3.24 5.67 -4.84
N THR A 41 -3.24 5.84 -3.53
CA THR A 41 -3.42 7.14 -2.88
C THR A 41 -2.37 7.40 -1.81
N GLY A 42 -2.21 8.67 -1.43
CA GLY A 42 -1.54 9.01 -0.16
C GLY A 42 -2.45 8.69 1.03
N ILE A 43 -1.89 8.75 2.23
CA ILE A 43 -2.64 8.56 3.48
C ILE A 43 -2.73 9.87 4.26
N ALA A 44 -3.94 10.20 4.70
CA ALA A 44 -4.20 11.32 5.59
C ALA A 44 -4.78 10.84 6.93
N ILE A 45 -4.55 11.61 7.99
CA ILE A 45 -5.33 11.50 9.22
C ILE A 45 -6.15 12.77 9.38
N ILE A 46 -7.46 12.62 9.42
CA ILE A 46 -8.37 13.73 9.68
C ILE A 46 -8.58 13.83 11.19
N THR A 47 -8.43 15.01 11.74
CA THR A 47 -8.55 15.30 13.16
C THR A 47 -9.62 16.36 13.38
N THR A 48 -10.29 16.33 14.53
CA THR A 48 -11.16 17.43 14.96
C THR A 48 -11.13 17.50 16.49
N GLU A 49 -11.37 18.68 17.03
CA GLU A 49 -11.63 18.91 18.44
C GLU A 49 -12.89 19.76 18.57
N THR A 50 -13.82 19.34 19.42
CA THR A 50 -15.04 20.09 19.74
C THR A 50 -15.33 19.90 21.22
N GLU A 51 -15.42 21.00 21.98
CA GLU A 51 -15.73 20.98 23.42
C GLU A 51 -14.82 20.06 24.25
N GLY A 52 -13.53 20.02 23.89
CA GLY A 52 -12.53 19.17 24.55
C GLY A 52 -12.58 17.69 24.17
N GLN A 53 -13.54 17.26 23.35
CA GLN A 53 -13.55 15.93 22.74
C GLN A 53 -12.77 15.95 21.43
N ARG A 54 -11.87 14.98 21.27
CA ARG A 54 -11.03 14.83 20.08
C ARG A 54 -11.41 13.57 19.33
N ALA A 55 -11.41 13.65 18.01
CA ALA A 55 -11.49 12.48 17.16
C ALA A 55 -10.43 12.53 16.07
N ALA A 56 -10.03 11.34 15.64
CA ALA A 56 -9.14 11.20 14.51
C ALA A 56 -9.43 9.91 13.74
N VAL A 57 -9.34 10.01 12.41
CA VAL A 57 -9.64 8.93 11.48
C VAL A 57 -8.57 8.91 10.39
N THR A 58 -7.90 7.77 10.23
CA THR A 58 -7.05 7.50 9.07
C THR A 58 -7.94 7.32 7.84
N VAL A 59 -7.64 8.06 6.78
CA VAL A 59 -8.38 8.00 5.50
C VAL A 59 -7.42 7.97 4.32
N ASN A 60 -7.86 7.31 3.27
CA ASN A 60 -7.24 7.33 1.95
C ASN A 60 -8.22 7.82 0.87
N SER A 61 -9.36 8.39 1.29
CA SER A 61 -10.42 8.99 0.48
C SER A 61 -10.25 10.51 0.28
N PHE A 62 -9.13 11.07 0.75
CA PHE A 62 -8.83 12.49 0.63
C PHE A 62 -8.53 12.87 -0.82
N ALA A 63 -9.08 14.00 -1.27
CA ALA A 63 -8.77 14.59 -2.57
C ALA A 63 -8.88 16.13 -2.54
N SER A 64 -8.13 16.79 -3.43
CA SER A 64 -8.34 18.22 -3.74
C SER A 64 -9.56 18.41 -4.64
N VAL A 65 -10.31 19.49 -4.43
CA VAL A 65 -11.54 19.80 -5.18
C VAL A 65 -11.40 21.07 -6.01
N SER A 66 -10.92 22.16 -5.39
CA SER A 66 -10.82 23.46 -6.04
C SER A 66 -9.61 24.24 -5.52
N LEU A 67 -9.04 25.10 -6.36
CA LEU A 67 -8.01 26.06 -5.97
C LEU A 67 -8.59 27.41 -5.54
N ASP A 68 -9.70 27.84 -6.16
CA ASP A 68 -10.40 29.08 -5.81
C ASP A 68 -11.93 28.87 -5.79
N PRO A 69 -12.57 28.85 -4.60
CA PRO A 69 -11.94 28.85 -3.28
C PRO A 69 -11.15 27.55 -3.03
N PRO A 70 -10.17 27.52 -2.11
CA PRO A 70 -9.36 26.34 -1.84
C PRO A 70 -10.16 25.27 -1.11
N LEU A 71 -10.61 24.24 -1.83
CA LEU A 71 -11.48 23.19 -1.33
C LEU A 71 -10.79 21.83 -1.39
N VAL A 72 -11.00 21.04 -0.35
CA VAL A 72 -10.63 19.62 -0.26
C VAL A 72 -11.84 18.79 0.15
N LEU A 73 -11.83 17.48 -0.12
CA LEU A 73 -12.84 16.56 0.36
C LEU A 73 -12.25 15.29 0.95
N TRP A 74 -13.06 14.60 1.74
CA TRP A 74 -12.83 13.25 2.23
C TRP A 74 -14.16 12.62 2.64
N SER A 75 -14.19 11.30 2.83
CA SER A 75 -15.41 10.57 3.19
C SER A 75 -15.26 9.84 4.52
N ILE A 76 -16.29 9.92 5.37
CA ILE A 76 -16.39 9.21 6.65
C ILE A 76 -17.55 8.22 6.65
N SER A 77 -17.29 7.00 7.12
CA SER A 77 -18.35 5.97 7.26
C SER A 77 -19.32 6.33 8.38
N HIS A 78 -20.61 6.12 8.15
CA HIS A 78 -21.65 6.25 9.18
C HIS A 78 -21.42 5.31 10.38
N ALA A 79 -20.70 4.20 10.17
CA ALA A 79 -20.33 3.25 11.23
C ALA A 79 -19.12 3.71 12.07
N SER A 80 -18.47 4.82 11.71
CA SER A 80 -17.33 5.35 12.47
C SER A 80 -17.79 5.90 13.82
N ARG A 81 -17.09 5.52 14.90
CA ARG A 81 -17.31 6.11 16.24
C ARG A 81 -17.05 7.62 16.27
N SER A 82 -16.25 8.11 15.33
CA SER A 82 -15.92 9.53 15.18
C SER A 82 -16.93 10.29 14.32
N TYR A 83 -17.86 9.60 13.64
CA TYR A 83 -18.83 10.20 12.73
C TYR A 83 -19.64 11.34 13.38
N PRO A 84 -20.22 11.19 14.59
CA PRO A 84 -20.99 12.26 15.20
C PRO A 84 -20.17 13.54 15.44
N LEU A 85 -18.89 13.40 15.79
CA LEU A 85 -18.02 14.55 16.08
C LEU A 85 -17.66 15.31 14.79
N PHE A 86 -17.42 14.61 13.68
CA PHE A 86 -17.19 15.28 12.38
C PHE A 86 -18.46 15.83 11.74
N LYS A 87 -19.60 15.14 11.89
CA LYS A 87 -20.89 15.58 11.36
C LYS A 87 -21.33 16.89 12.01
N ASN A 88 -21.21 16.98 13.33
CA ASN A 88 -21.61 18.15 14.11
C ASN A 88 -20.48 19.18 14.25
N GLY A 89 -19.24 18.79 13.98
CA GLY A 89 -18.05 19.63 14.05
C GLY A 89 -17.97 20.62 12.89
N GLY A 90 -17.58 21.86 13.20
CA GLY A 90 -17.41 22.91 12.20
C GLY A 90 -16.01 22.99 11.59
N ARG A 91 -15.01 22.32 12.19
CA ARG A 91 -13.61 22.42 11.79
C ARG A 91 -12.90 21.09 11.88
N PHE A 92 -11.93 20.89 11.00
CA PHE A 92 -11.08 19.70 11.02
C PHE A 92 -9.69 19.98 10.46
N GLY A 93 -8.71 19.22 10.93
CA GLY A 93 -7.34 19.21 10.41
C GLY A 93 -7.15 18.02 9.49
N VAL A 94 -6.42 18.22 8.40
CA VAL A 94 -5.95 17.15 7.51
C VAL A 94 -4.44 17.01 7.68
N ASN A 95 -3.97 15.82 8.01
CA ASN A 95 -2.56 15.53 8.26
C ASN A 95 -2.06 14.53 7.21
N ILE A 96 -1.31 15.00 6.22
CA ILE A 96 -0.77 14.14 5.15
C ILE A 96 0.49 13.43 5.66
N LEU A 97 0.47 12.10 5.67
CA LEU A 97 1.51 11.31 6.33
C LEU A 97 2.78 11.15 5.48
N ALA A 98 3.93 11.21 6.16
CA ALA A 98 5.23 10.82 5.59
C ALA A 98 5.41 9.30 5.60
N SER A 99 6.27 8.79 4.70
CA SER A 99 6.58 7.37 4.53
C SER A 99 7.06 6.67 5.82
N THR A 100 7.62 7.44 6.76
CA THR A 100 8.07 6.97 8.08
C THR A 100 6.92 6.76 9.09
N GLN A 101 5.70 7.22 8.79
CA GLN A 101 4.57 7.28 9.72
C GLN A 101 3.56 6.13 9.54
N MET A 102 3.99 4.98 9.01
CA MET A 102 3.13 3.79 8.91
C MET A 102 2.54 3.36 10.25
N THR A 103 3.32 3.43 11.34
CA THR A 103 2.84 3.09 12.70
C THR A 103 1.75 4.07 13.15
N VAL A 104 1.89 5.36 12.84
CA VAL A 104 0.88 6.39 13.13
C VAL A 104 -0.41 6.11 12.36
N SER A 105 -0.31 5.82 11.05
CA SER A 105 -1.47 5.43 10.23
C SER A 105 -2.25 4.26 10.85
N ARG A 106 -1.54 3.19 11.24
CA ARG A 106 -2.13 2.01 11.89
C ARG A 106 -2.79 2.36 13.22
N HIS A 107 -2.10 3.13 14.06
CA HIS A 107 -2.61 3.57 15.36
C HIS A 107 -3.97 4.28 15.22
N PHE A 108 -4.04 5.25 14.31
CA PHE A 108 -5.27 6.03 14.09
C PHE A 108 -6.37 5.29 13.32
N SER A 109 -6.06 4.18 12.65
CA SER A 109 -7.06 3.24 12.10
C SER A 109 -7.62 2.24 13.12
N SER A 110 -6.95 2.07 14.26
CA SER A 110 -7.31 1.08 15.27
C SER A 110 -8.52 1.51 16.13
N LYS A 111 -8.99 0.58 16.97
CA LYS A 111 -10.07 0.80 17.94
C LYS A 111 -9.58 1.33 19.30
N VAL A 112 -8.32 1.74 19.43
CA VAL A 112 -7.76 2.32 20.65
C VAL A 112 -8.61 3.51 21.11
N GLN A 113 -8.88 3.59 22.42
CA GLN A 113 -9.73 4.64 23.00
C GLN A 113 -9.04 6.00 22.96
N ASP A 114 -7.83 6.11 23.52
CA ASP A 114 -7.07 7.36 23.49
C ASP A 114 -6.01 7.31 22.38
N LYS A 115 -6.41 7.75 21.19
CA LYS A 115 -5.51 7.78 20.03
C LYS A 115 -4.43 8.87 20.14
N PHE A 116 -4.61 9.87 21.01
CA PHE A 116 -3.72 11.02 21.07
C PHE A 116 -2.68 10.93 22.18
N ALA A 117 -2.83 10.02 23.16
CA ALA A 117 -1.85 9.80 24.23
C ALA A 117 -0.45 9.45 23.73
N ASP A 118 -0.36 8.57 22.73
CA ASP A 118 0.92 8.00 22.25
C ASP A 118 1.44 8.65 20.96
N THR A 119 0.89 9.79 20.55
CA THR A 119 1.33 10.50 19.33
C THR A 119 1.57 11.97 19.64
N ALA A 120 2.68 12.52 19.17
CA ALA A 120 2.96 13.94 19.34
C ALA A 120 2.12 14.80 18.39
N TRP A 121 1.48 15.83 18.93
CA TRP A 121 0.64 16.76 18.18
C TRP A 121 0.61 18.13 18.86
N SER A 122 0.18 19.15 18.11
CA SER A 122 -0.06 20.50 18.58
C SER A 122 -1.43 20.99 18.13
N LEU A 123 -2.05 21.90 18.88
CA LEU A 123 -3.29 22.52 18.43
C LEU A 123 -2.99 23.51 17.31
N GLY A 124 -3.69 23.38 16.18
CA GLY A 124 -3.61 24.33 15.07
C GLY A 124 -4.25 25.69 15.40
N GLU A 125 -3.98 26.69 14.57
CA GLU A 125 -4.49 28.06 14.73
C GLU A 125 -6.03 28.11 14.69
N PHE A 126 -6.65 27.19 13.95
CA PHE A 126 -8.10 27.07 13.83
C PHE A 126 -8.71 26.03 14.78
N GLY A 127 -7.91 25.45 15.69
CA GLY A 127 -8.39 24.61 16.79
C GLY A 127 -8.48 23.12 16.49
N SER A 128 -7.92 22.65 15.37
CA SER A 128 -7.84 21.20 15.09
C SER A 128 -6.47 20.62 15.46
N PRO A 129 -6.39 19.40 16.00
CA PRO A 129 -5.10 18.76 16.30
C PRO A 129 -4.25 18.53 15.06
N LEU A 130 -2.98 18.95 15.07
CA LEU A 130 -2.02 18.75 13.97
C LEU A 130 -0.91 17.80 14.42
N LEU A 131 -0.78 16.67 13.74
CA LEU A 131 0.17 15.61 14.10
C LEU A 131 1.59 15.98 13.66
N HIS A 132 2.57 15.76 14.51
CA HIS A 132 3.97 16.04 14.18
C HIS A 132 4.52 15.03 13.16
N GLY A 133 5.51 15.46 12.36
CA GLY A 133 6.19 14.62 11.37
C GLY A 133 5.42 14.39 10.06
N CYS A 134 4.26 15.02 9.89
CA CYS A 134 3.48 14.99 8.64
C CYS A 134 4.11 15.86 7.55
N LEU A 135 3.84 15.55 6.28
CA LEU A 135 4.32 16.31 5.12
C LEU A 135 3.48 17.55 4.83
N ALA A 136 2.21 17.54 5.22
CA ALA A 136 1.37 18.70 5.11
C ALA A 136 0.28 18.71 6.18
N HIS A 137 -0.11 19.92 6.55
CA HIS A 137 -1.28 20.18 7.37
C HIS A 137 -2.23 21.08 6.57
N PHE A 138 -3.52 20.74 6.56
CA PHE A 138 -4.57 21.66 6.13
C PHE A 138 -5.53 21.87 7.29
N GLU A 139 -5.76 23.13 7.66
CA GLU A 139 -6.76 23.50 8.65
C GLU A 139 -8.01 23.96 7.91
N CYS A 140 -9.09 23.21 8.10
CA CYS A 140 -10.30 23.34 7.31
C CYS A 140 -11.49 23.74 8.17
N GLU A 141 -12.37 24.53 7.58
CA GLU A 141 -13.75 24.73 8.04
C GLU A 141 -14.68 23.89 7.17
N THR A 142 -15.68 23.23 7.76
CA THR A 142 -16.66 22.44 7.02
C THR A 142 -17.45 23.37 6.09
N TYR A 143 -17.26 23.18 4.78
CA TYR A 143 -17.91 23.97 3.73
C TYR A 143 -19.25 23.35 3.32
N SER A 144 -19.28 22.03 3.15
CA SER A 144 -20.50 21.29 2.81
C SER A 144 -20.40 19.82 3.22
N GLN A 145 -21.54 19.17 3.39
CA GLN A 145 -21.66 17.74 3.64
C GLN A 145 -22.64 17.14 2.64
N VAL A 146 -22.26 16.04 2.00
CA VAL A 146 -23.06 15.36 0.97
C VAL A 146 -23.20 13.88 1.33
N GLU A 147 -24.42 13.35 1.28
CA GLU A 147 -24.65 11.92 1.48
C GLU A 147 -24.11 11.10 0.30
N GLY A 148 -23.34 10.06 0.61
CA GLY A 148 -22.60 9.23 -0.35
C GLY A 148 -22.78 7.74 -0.07
N GLY A 149 -24.03 7.29 0.11
CA GLY A 149 -24.34 5.90 0.46
C GLY A 149 -24.11 5.63 1.95
N ASP A 150 -23.20 4.71 2.28
CA ASP A 150 -22.83 4.36 3.66
C ASP A 150 -21.76 5.31 4.28
N HIS A 151 -21.44 6.39 3.55
CA HIS A 151 -20.53 7.45 3.96
C HIS A 151 -21.17 8.82 3.79
N THR A 152 -20.72 9.79 4.58
CA THR A 152 -20.91 11.23 4.31
C THR A 152 -19.60 11.78 3.75
N ILE A 153 -19.69 12.52 2.64
CA ILE A 153 -18.58 13.27 2.03
C ILE A 153 -18.53 14.63 2.70
N LEU A 154 -17.41 14.97 3.35
CA LEU A 154 -17.16 16.29 3.89
C LEU A 154 -16.28 17.08 2.93
N ILE A 155 -16.76 18.26 2.55
CA ILE A 155 -16.01 19.25 1.79
C ILE A 155 -15.54 20.33 2.76
N GLY A 156 -14.24 20.60 2.79
CA GLY A 156 -13.62 21.59 3.66
C GLY A 156 -13.07 22.77 2.87
N LEU A 157 -13.33 23.98 3.37
CA LEU A 157 -12.64 25.20 2.97
C LEU A 157 -11.32 25.29 3.73
N VAL A 158 -10.21 25.26 3.01
CA VAL A 158 -8.87 25.36 3.61
C VAL A 158 -8.64 26.81 4.05
N ARG A 159 -8.51 27.01 5.36
CA ARG A 159 -8.19 28.31 5.96
C ARG A 159 -6.69 28.54 6.07
N ARG A 160 -5.93 27.47 6.30
CA ARG A 160 -4.48 27.49 6.42
C ARG A 160 -3.87 26.18 5.92
N ALA A 161 -2.69 26.26 5.32
CA ALA A 161 -1.92 25.11 4.87
C ALA A 161 -0.44 25.26 5.26
N SER A 162 0.19 24.15 5.61
CA SER A 162 1.63 24.04 5.88
C SER A 162 2.19 22.87 5.08
N ARG A 163 3.41 22.99 4.57
CA ARG A 163 4.12 21.93 3.82
C ARG A 163 5.51 21.71 4.40
N PHE A 164 5.93 20.46 4.45
CA PHE A 164 7.23 20.00 4.91
C PHE A 164 7.90 19.11 3.84
N GLU A 165 9.19 18.86 4.00
CA GLU A 165 9.95 17.96 3.13
C GLU A 165 9.80 16.49 3.54
N GLY A 166 9.98 15.59 2.58
CA GLY A 166 9.96 14.15 2.77
C GLY A 166 9.12 13.41 1.73
N GLU A 167 9.12 12.09 1.83
CA GLU A 167 8.42 11.20 0.89
C GLU A 167 7.05 10.78 1.44
N PRO A 168 5.98 10.74 0.62
CA PRO A 168 4.63 10.42 1.09
C PRO A 168 4.49 8.93 1.44
N LEU A 169 3.67 8.65 2.46
CA LEU A 169 3.17 7.31 2.70
C LEU A 169 2.05 7.00 1.70
N LEU A 170 2.24 5.97 0.90
CA LEU A 170 1.27 5.53 -0.10
C LEU A 170 0.48 4.32 0.37
N PHE A 171 -0.71 4.15 -0.18
CA PHE A 171 -1.54 2.98 -0.04
C PHE A 171 -2.07 2.54 -1.40
N ALA A 172 -1.75 1.32 -1.81
CA ALA A 172 -2.22 0.73 -3.05
C ALA A 172 -2.34 -0.79 -2.88
N GLN A 173 -3.34 -1.40 -3.52
CA GLN A 173 -3.61 -2.84 -3.48
C GLN A 173 -3.66 -3.41 -2.05
N GLY A 174 -4.21 -2.63 -1.11
CA GLY A 174 -4.31 -2.99 0.30
C GLY A 174 -3.01 -2.89 1.10
N GLN A 175 -1.95 -2.29 0.54
CA GLN A 175 -0.61 -2.28 1.10
C GLN A 175 -0.04 -0.88 1.27
N TYR A 176 0.71 -0.68 2.36
CA TYR A 176 1.59 0.47 2.50
C TYR A 176 2.74 0.41 1.49
N SER A 177 2.99 1.53 0.83
CA SER A 177 4.00 1.70 -0.21
C SER A 177 4.72 3.05 -0.06
N VAL A 178 5.78 3.24 -0.83
CA VAL A 178 6.48 4.53 -0.94
C VAL A 178 6.56 4.94 -2.41
N ALA A 179 6.66 6.24 -2.65
CA ALA A 179 6.81 6.78 -3.99
C ALA A 179 8.21 6.48 -4.54
N TYR A 180 8.28 6.22 -5.84
CA TYR A 180 9.52 6.15 -6.60
C TYR A 180 9.34 6.88 -7.92
N SER A 181 10.41 7.49 -8.42
CA SER A 181 10.40 8.11 -9.74
C SER A 181 10.15 7.04 -10.81
N HIS A 182 9.21 7.33 -11.72
CA HIS A 182 8.94 6.45 -12.85
C HIS A 182 10.21 6.34 -13.72
N PRO A 183 10.61 5.15 -14.21
CA PRO A 183 11.85 4.97 -14.97
C PRO A 183 11.95 5.88 -16.21
N GLU A 184 10.83 6.13 -16.90
CA GLU A 184 10.77 7.03 -18.07
C GLU A 184 10.95 8.51 -17.72
N VAL A 185 10.85 8.88 -16.43
CA VAL A 185 11.10 10.26 -15.95
C VAL A 185 12.58 10.46 -15.60
N SER A 186 13.42 9.43 -15.77
CA SER A 186 14.87 9.60 -15.72
C SER A 186 15.26 10.68 -16.74
N PRO A 187 16.01 11.73 -16.36
CA PRO A 187 16.39 12.78 -17.29
C PRO A 187 17.15 12.12 -18.44
N SER A 188 16.56 12.13 -19.64
CA SER A 188 17.32 11.90 -20.86
C SER A 188 18.41 12.98 -20.88
N PRO A 189 19.70 12.63 -21.01
CA PRO A 189 20.74 13.63 -21.17
C PRO A 189 20.62 14.18 -22.60
N GLU A 190 19.62 15.03 -22.84
CA GLU A 190 19.50 15.87 -24.04
C GLU A 190 20.22 17.22 -23.86
N VAL A 191 21.25 17.25 -23.03
CA VAL A 191 22.29 18.29 -23.10
C VAL A 191 23.44 17.66 -23.85
N GLY A 192 23.74 18.17 -25.06
CA GLY A 192 24.74 17.66 -26.00
C GLY A 192 26.20 17.70 -25.51
N GLY A 193 26.47 17.09 -24.36
CA GLY A 193 27.78 16.62 -23.95
C GLY A 193 27.92 15.15 -24.29
N LEU A 194 29.10 14.77 -24.76
CA LEU A 194 29.49 13.37 -25.00
C LEU A 194 28.92 12.46 -23.91
N LYS A 195 28.09 11.49 -24.32
CA LYS A 195 27.76 10.33 -23.51
C LYS A 195 29.11 9.72 -23.08
N PRO A 196 29.46 9.67 -21.79
CA PRO A 196 30.70 9.01 -21.39
C PRO A 196 30.69 7.59 -21.97
N GLU A 197 31.76 7.18 -22.65
CA GLU A 197 31.90 5.83 -23.21
C GLU A 197 31.94 4.74 -22.13
N THR A 198 31.95 5.13 -20.85
CA THR A 198 31.76 4.27 -19.70
C THR A 198 30.28 4.26 -19.29
N PRO A 199 29.66 3.08 -19.07
CA PRO A 199 28.38 3.01 -18.36
C PRO A 199 28.53 3.87 -17.11
N SER A 200 27.57 4.77 -16.81
CA SER A 200 27.60 5.40 -15.49
C SER A 200 27.73 4.26 -14.49
N GLU A 201 28.75 4.30 -13.63
CA GLU A 201 28.89 3.36 -12.53
C GLU A 201 27.62 3.48 -11.70
N GLY A 202 26.62 2.64 -12.03
CA GLY A 202 25.29 2.75 -11.50
C GLY A 202 25.40 2.59 -9.99
N THR A 203 24.98 3.61 -9.26
CA THR A 203 24.87 3.49 -7.80
C THR A 203 24.05 2.24 -7.50
N ILE A 204 24.55 1.37 -6.62
CA ILE A 204 23.98 0.05 -6.36
C ILE A 204 22.50 0.09 -5.93
N ILE A 205 22.05 1.19 -5.32
CA ILE A 205 20.69 1.33 -4.78
C ILE A 205 19.61 1.38 -5.88
N PRO A 206 19.66 2.29 -6.88
CA PRO A 206 18.76 2.26 -8.03
C PRO A 206 18.71 0.91 -8.76
N GLN A 207 19.85 0.24 -8.95
CA GLN A 207 19.90 -1.06 -9.64
C GLN A 207 19.18 -2.17 -8.85
N ILE A 208 19.37 -2.22 -7.52
CA ILE A 208 18.62 -3.16 -6.66
C ILE A 208 17.12 -2.90 -6.79
N PHE A 209 16.72 -1.63 -6.80
CA PHE A 209 15.32 -1.25 -6.88
C PHE A 209 14.68 -1.64 -8.21
N GLU A 210 15.32 -1.29 -9.32
CA GLU A 210 14.84 -1.60 -10.67
C GLU A 210 14.76 -3.11 -10.90
N ALA A 211 15.80 -3.86 -10.50
CA ALA A 211 15.80 -5.31 -10.57
C ALA A 211 14.65 -5.92 -9.73
N HIS A 212 14.44 -5.45 -8.50
CA HIS A 212 13.33 -5.91 -7.67
C HIS A 212 11.97 -5.63 -8.31
N HIS A 213 11.76 -4.42 -8.85
CA HIS A 213 10.51 -4.04 -9.48
C HIS A 213 10.18 -4.95 -10.67
N LEU A 214 11.12 -5.10 -11.61
CA LEU A 214 10.95 -5.91 -12.82
C LEU A 214 10.75 -7.39 -12.49
N LEU A 215 11.49 -7.93 -11.53
CA LEU A 215 11.32 -9.33 -11.11
C LEU A 215 9.96 -9.54 -10.41
N SER A 216 9.55 -8.60 -9.56
CA SER A 216 8.28 -8.71 -8.85
C SER A 216 7.09 -8.61 -9.80
N SER A 217 7.11 -7.69 -10.77
CA SER A 217 6.03 -7.51 -11.76
C SER A 217 5.93 -8.71 -12.69
N THR A 218 7.07 -9.25 -13.15
CA THR A 218 7.07 -10.43 -14.02
C THR A 218 6.54 -11.67 -13.28
N PHE A 219 6.80 -11.78 -11.98
CA PHE A 219 6.29 -12.88 -11.18
C PHE A 219 4.78 -12.76 -10.83
N ASP A 220 4.13 -11.62 -11.05
CA ASP A 220 2.68 -11.49 -10.82
C ASP A 220 1.87 -12.49 -11.64
N GLU A 221 2.29 -12.77 -12.88
CA GLU A 221 1.64 -13.75 -13.75
C GLU A 221 1.67 -15.17 -13.17
N HIS A 222 2.78 -15.54 -12.52
CA HIS A 222 2.92 -16.83 -11.85
C HIS A 222 2.03 -16.95 -10.60
N ARG A 223 1.80 -15.84 -9.87
CA ARG A 223 0.84 -15.80 -8.75
C ARG A 223 -0.60 -15.96 -9.25
N HIS A 224 -0.96 -15.23 -10.30
CA HIS A 224 -2.28 -15.32 -10.91
C HIS A 224 -2.57 -16.70 -11.50
N ALA A 225 -1.57 -17.37 -12.09
CA ALA A 225 -1.71 -18.75 -12.59
C ALA A 225 -2.07 -19.76 -11.48
N GLU A 226 -1.76 -19.45 -10.22
CA GLU A 226 -2.16 -20.23 -9.06
C GLU A 226 -3.52 -19.80 -8.48
N GLY A 227 -4.20 -18.85 -9.13
CA GLY A 227 -5.48 -18.29 -8.75
C GLY A 227 -5.41 -17.32 -7.57
N LEU A 228 -4.22 -16.82 -7.22
CA LEU A 228 -4.01 -16.00 -6.03
C LEU A 228 -3.68 -14.56 -6.41
N ASP A 229 -4.34 -13.62 -5.74
CA ASP A 229 -3.90 -12.23 -5.72
C ASP A 229 -2.72 -12.06 -4.74
N ILE A 230 -2.06 -10.90 -4.83
CA ILE A 230 -0.87 -10.59 -4.02
C ILE A 230 -1.16 -10.59 -2.51
N SER A 231 -2.36 -10.19 -2.10
CA SER A 231 -2.76 -10.09 -0.69
C SER A 231 -2.95 -11.48 -0.10
N VAL A 232 -3.66 -12.36 -0.80
CA VAL A 232 -3.85 -13.77 -0.44
C VAL A 232 -2.51 -14.51 -0.44
N ALA A 233 -1.66 -14.30 -1.47
CA ALA A 233 -0.33 -14.90 -1.54
C ALA A 233 0.59 -14.47 -0.39
N ARG A 234 0.46 -13.24 0.10
CA ARG A 234 1.18 -12.76 1.29
C ARG A 234 0.66 -13.36 2.57
N VAL A 235 -0.65 -13.39 2.76
CA VAL A 235 -1.27 -13.98 3.96
C VAL A 235 -0.93 -15.47 4.06
N ILE A 236 -1.05 -16.22 2.96
CA ILE A 236 -0.72 -17.65 2.95
C ILE A 236 0.77 -17.89 3.24
N ALA A 237 1.68 -17.05 2.73
CA ALA A 237 3.11 -17.14 3.04
C ALA A 237 3.39 -16.81 4.51
N CYS A 238 2.76 -15.74 5.03
CA CYS A 238 2.90 -15.31 6.42
C CYS A 238 2.48 -16.39 7.42
N VAL A 239 1.31 -17.00 7.22
CA VAL A 239 0.80 -18.07 8.11
C VAL A 239 1.63 -19.35 7.96
N TYR A 240 2.19 -19.64 6.78
CA TYR A 240 3.08 -20.78 6.57
C TYR A 240 4.42 -20.61 7.30
N ASP A 241 5.04 -19.43 7.16
CA ASP A 241 6.37 -19.15 7.70
C ASP A 241 6.33 -18.88 9.22
N MET A 242 5.18 -18.44 9.75
CA MET A 242 4.93 -18.19 11.17
C MET A 242 3.64 -18.89 11.64
N PRO A 243 3.73 -20.16 12.07
CA PRO A 243 2.58 -20.90 12.56
C PRO A 243 1.99 -20.28 13.84
N GLY A 244 0.65 -20.33 13.97
CA GLY A 244 -0.04 -19.90 15.19
C GLY A 244 -0.35 -18.40 15.27
N LEU A 245 -0.19 -17.66 14.18
CA LEU A 245 -0.56 -16.24 14.13
C LEU A 245 -2.08 -16.03 14.27
N LYS A 246 -2.43 -14.94 14.94
CA LYS A 246 -3.77 -14.37 14.99
C LYS A 246 -3.95 -13.28 13.93
N ILE A 247 -5.20 -12.93 13.62
CA ILE A 247 -5.55 -11.99 12.54
C ILE A 247 -4.82 -10.64 12.67
N ASP A 248 -4.75 -10.08 13.88
CA ASP A 248 -4.07 -8.81 14.14
C ASP A 248 -2.56 -8.89 13.90
N GLN A 249 -1.96 -10.05 14.17
CA GLN A 249 -0.54 -10.31 13.97
C GLN A 249 -0.23 -10.49 12.49
N VAL A 250 -1.14 -11.10 11.70
CA VAL A 250 -0.98 -11.23 10.24
C VAL A 250 -0.94 -9.88 9.57
N SER A 251 -1.90 -8.97 9.85
CA SER A 251 -1.92 -7.62 9.26
C SER A 251 -0.63 -6.84 9.57
N ARG A 252 -0.08 -7.02 10.77
CA ARG A 252 1.21 -6.41 11.16
C ARG A 252 2.37 -6.94 10.32
N ALA A 253 2.46 -8.26 10.18
CA ALA A 253 3.54 -8.95 9.49
C ALA A 253 3.50 -8.81 7.96
N THR A 254 2.32 -8.70 7.36
CA THR A 254 2.16 -8.58 5.90
C THR A 254 2.13 -7.15 5.39
N TYR A 255 2.06 -6.17 6.30
CA TYR A 255 1.82 -4.76 5.98
C TYR A 255 0.53 -4.48 5.20
N LEU A 256 -0.43 -5.42 5.25
CA LEU A 256 -1.76 -5.25 4.68
C LEU A 256 -2.65 -4.44 5.62
N GLY A 257 -3.56 -3.66 5.03
CA GLY A 257 -4.66 -3.03 5.74
C GLY A 257 -5.53 -4.07 6.45
N GLN A 258 -6.22 -3.67 7.52
CA GLN A 258 -7.02 -4.61 8.32
C GLN A 258 -8.13 -5.27 7.48
N ARG A 259 -8.88 -4.49 6.69
CA ARG A 259 -9.95 -5.02 5.83
C ARG A 259 -9.41 -5.92 4.72
N ASP A 260 -8.29 -5.56 4.10
CA ASP A 260 -7.65 -6.40 3.07
C ASP A 260 -7.12 -7.71 3.66
N THR A 261 -6.62 -7.67 4.90
CA THR A 261 -6.24 -8.87 5.64
C THR A 261 -7.45 -9.76 5.91
N GLU A 262 -8.57 -9.18 6.38
CA GLU A 262 -9.82 -9.90 6.63
C GLU A 262 -10.39 -10.51 5.34
N ASP A 263 -10.40 -9.76 4.23
CA ASP A 263 -10.84 -10.24 2.92
C ASP A 263 -9.98 -11.39 2.40
N ALA A 264 -8.65 -11.26 2.47
CA ALA A 264 -7.72 -12.30 2.07
C ALA A 264 -7.88 -13.58 2.91
N LEU A 265 -8.08 -13.44 4.22
CA LEU A 265 -8.35 -14.57 5.11
C LEU A 265 -9.69 -15.24 4.78
N ALA A 266 -10.74 -14.47 4.54
CA ALA A 266 -12.05 -15.01 4.16
C ALA A 266 -11.98 -15.78 2.84
N THR A 267 -11.27 -15.25 1.84
CA THR A 267 -11.01 -15.96 0.58
C THR A 267 -10.25 -17.27 0.80
N LEU A 268 -9.26 -17.32 1.70
CA LEU A 268 -8.55 -18.56 2.03
C LEU A 268 -9.46 -19.59 2.72
N VAL A 269 -10.34 -19.14 3.61
CA VAL A 269 -11.31 -20.01 4.30
C VAL A 269 -12.34 -20.57 3.32
N GLU A 270 -12.92 -19.72 2.47
CA GLU A 270 -13.89 -20.13 1.44
C GLU A 270 -13.31 -21.16 0.46
N ARG A 271 -12.02 -21.03 0.16
CA ARG A 271 -11.29 -21.98 -0.71
C ARG A 271 -10.79 -23.23 0.04
N GLY A 272 -11.13 -23.38 1.33
CA GLY A 272 -10.69 -24.51 2.16
C GLY A 272 -9.17 -24.57 2.38
N MET A 273 -8.46 -23.46 2.20
CA MET A 273 -7.00 -23.36 2.33
C MET A 273 -6.53 -22.97 3.73
N LEU A 274 -7.44 -22.43 4.56
CA LEU A 274 -7.14 -21.95 5.90
C LEU A 274 -8.33 -22.25 6.83
N VAL A 275 -8.03 -22.57 8.08
CA VAL A 275 -9.02 -22.71 9.15
C VAL A 275 -8.65 -21.82 10.34
N ASN A 276 -9.68 -21.31 11.01
CA ASN A 276 -9.52 -20.59 12.27
C ASN A 276 -9.73 -21.58 13.42
N ALA A 277 -8.70 -21.79 14.22
CA ALA A 277 -8.76 -22.64 15.41
C ALA A 277 -9.62 -22.00 16.50
N VAL A 278 -10.05 -22.82 17.47
CA VAL A 278 -10.95 -22.39 18.56
C VAL A 278 -10.34 -21.26 19.41
N ASP A 279 -9.02 -21.19 19.49
CA ASP A 279 -8.26 -20.16 20.23
C ASP A 279 -7.91 -18.91 19.40
N GLY A 280 -8.43 -18.83 18.16
CA GLY A 280 -8.23 -17.73 17.23
C GLY A 280 -6.95 -17.81 16.40
N GLN A 281 -6.20 -18.92 16.47
CA GLN A 281 -5.03 -19.15 15.65
C GLN A 281 -5.40 -19.54 14.21
N LEU A 282 -4.65 -19.02 13.25
CA LEU A 282 -4.82 -19.32 11.84
C LEU A 282 -3.94 -20.52 11.46
N ILE A 283 -4.56 -21.56 10.91
CA ILE A 283 -3.87 -22.80 10.53
C ILE A 283 -4.13 -23.07 9.05
N LEU A 284 -3.07 -23.29 8.28
CA LEU A 284 -3.21 -23.75 6.89
C LEU A 284 -3.69 -25.20 6.85
N THR A 285 -4.65 -25.46 5.99
CA THR A 285 -5.04 -26.82 5.65
C THR A 285 -3.97 -27.46 4.76
N GLU A 286 -4.14 -28.74 4.45
CA GLU A 286 -3.28 -29.42 3.48
C GLU A 286 -3.34 -28.74 2.10
N ALA A 287 -4.53 -28.34 1.66
CA ALA A 287 -4.70 -27.59 0.41
C ALA A 287 -3.96 -26.23 0.44
N GLY A 288 -3.99 -25.52 1.57
CA GLY A 288 -3.24 -24.27 1.74
C GLY A 288 -1.73 -24.47 1.69
N ARG A 289 -1.21 -25.50 2.36
CA ARG A 289 0.22 -25.84 2.30
C ARG A 289 0.66 -26.20 0.89
N GLN A 290 -0.11 -27.05 0.19
CA GLN A 290 0.18 -27.42 -1.20
C GLN A 290 0.21 -26.20 -2.12
N ARG A 291 -0.75 -25.27 -1.96
CA ARG A 291 -0.79 -24.03 -2.74
C ARG A 291 0.42 -23.15 -2.47
N ARG A 292 0.82 -22.98 -1.20
CA ARG A 292 2.03 -22.22 -0.82
C ARG A 292 3.30 -22.84 -1.40
N GLU A 293 3.41 -24.17 -1.38
CA GLU A 293 4.53 -24.89 -1.97
C GLU A 293 4.57 -24.74 -3.49
N ALA A 294 3.43 -24.76 -4.18
CA ALA A 294 3.34 -24.52 -5.61
C ALA A 294 3.89 -23.13 -5.99
N ILE A 295 3.48 -22.07 -5.27
CA ILE A 295 4.04 -20.73 -5.46
C ILE A 295 5.56 -20.72 -5.21
N ARG A 296 6.02 -21.41 -4.16
CA ARG A 296 7.45 -21.47 -3.82
C ARG A 296 8.25 -22.15 -4.93
N ARG A 297 7.75 -23.25 -5.50
CA ARG A 297 8.39 -23.93 -6.64
C ARG A 297 8.43 -23.04 -7.87
N ARG A 298 7.31 -22.40 -8.23
CA ARG A 298 7.29 -21.42 -9.32
C ARG A 298 8.30 -20.29 -9.12
N TRP A 299 8.43 -19.77 -7.89
CA TRP A 299 9.43 -18.75 -7.58
C TRP A 299 10.85 -19.26 -7.78
N GLN A 300 11.15 -20.49 -7.36
CA GLN A 300 12.47 -21.10 -7.55
C GLN A 300 12.79 -21.32 -9.03
N ASP A 301 11.84 -21.81 -9.81
CA ASP A 301 11.99 -22.01 -11.26
C ASP A 301 12.17 -20.66 -11.96
N PHE A 302 11.29 -19.69 -11.67
CA PHE A 302 11.39 -18.33 -12.18
C PHE A 302 12.76 -17.70 -11.84
N GLN A 303 13.21 -17.80 -10.59
CA GLN A 303 14.50 -17.28 -10.17
C GLN A 303 15.66 -17.96 -10.91
N LYS A 304 15.59 -19.28 -11.13
CA LYS A 304 16.60 -20.01 -11.90
C LYS A 304 16.66 -19.52 -13.34
N ASP A 305 15.51 -19.28 -13.95
CA ASP A 305 15.41 -18.78 -15.32
C ASP A 305 15.93 -17.34 -15.44
N GLN A 306 15.58 -16.47 -14.48
CA GLN A 306 16.05 -15.07 -14.45
C GLN A 306 17.56 -14.96 -14.19
N LEU A 307 18.16 -15.94 -13.50
CA LEU A 307 19.60 -16.00 -13.26
C LEU A 307 20.35 -16.81 -14.31
N ALA A 308 19.66 -17.35 -15.32
CA ALA A 308 20.28 -18.13 -16.37
C ALA A 308 21.29 -17.27 -17.15
N GLY A 309 22.53 -17.75 -17.25
CA GLY A 309 23.62 -17.04 -17.92
C GLY A 309 24.43 -16.09 -17.01
N ILE A 310 24.04 -15.91 -15.75
CA ILE A 310 24.83 -15.18 -14.76
C ILE A 310 25.79 -16.16 -14.05
N PRO A 311 27.09 -15.89 -13.98
CA PRO A 311 28.03 -16.77 -13.26
C PRO A 311 27.67 -16.94 -11.78
N ASP A 312 27.72 -18.17 -11.28
CA ASP A 312 27.41 -18.46 -9.86
C ASP A 312 28.27 -17.65 -8.87
N GLY A 313 29.51 -17.32 -9.28
CA GLY A 313 30.41 -16.47 -8.49
C GLY A 313 29.80 -15.09 -8.22
N ASP A 314 29.21 -14.50 -9.25
CA ASP A 314 28.61 -13.16 -9.22
C ASP A 314 27.31 -13.20 -8.42
N VAL A 315 26.46 -14.20 -8.64
CA VAL A 315 25.24 -14.40 -7.84
C VAL A 315 25.58 -14.50 -6.35
N ARG A 316 26.57 -15.31 -5.99
CA ARG A 316 27.01 -15.45 -4.59
C ARG A 316 27.59 -14.14 -4.03
N ALA A 317 28.34 -13.38 -4.84
CA ALA A 317 28.90 -12.09 -4.42
C ALA A 317 27.80 -11.06 -4.14
N THR A 318 26.81 -10.97 -5.03
CA THR A 318 25.64 -10.11 -4.88
C THR A 318 24.84 -10.47 -3.62
N LEU A 319 24.53 -11.75 -3.41
CA LEU A 319 23.79 -12.21 -2.21
C LEU A 319 24.53 -11.86 -0.91
N ARG A 320 25.85 -12.02 -0.86
CA ARG A 320 26.67 -11.63 0.31
C ARG A 320 26.59 -10.12 0.55
N THR A 321 26.64 -9.31 -0.50
CA THR A 321 26.59 -7.85 -0.41
C THR A 321 25.23 -7.39 0.11
N LEU A 322 24.14 -7.87 -0.49
CA LEU A 322 22.77 -7.56 -0.06
C LEU A 322 22.51 -7.98 1.39
N SER A 323 22.98 -9.17 1.78
CA SER A 323 22.81 -9.68 3.15
C SER A 323 23.50 -8.79 4.18
N LYS A 324 24.71 -8.28 3.89
CA LYS A 324 25.42 -7.32 4.76
C LYS A 324 24.68 -5.99 4.86
N LEU A 325 24.20 -5.45 3.74
CA LEU A 325 23.41 -4.20 3.71
C LEU A 325 22.13 -4.32 4.56
N ILE A 326 21.39 -5.44 4.41
CA ILE A 326 20.18 -5.70 5.19
C ILE A 326 20.49 -5.78 6.69
N ALA A 327 21.55 -6.50 7.08
CA ALA A 327 21.94 -6.64 8.48
C ALA A 327 22.31 -5.29 9.12
N GLN A 328 23.09 -4.47 8.42
CA GLN A 328 23.49 -3.14 8.89
C GLN A 328 22.29 -2.22 9.11
N ASN A 329 21.33 -2.21 8.18
CA ASN A 329 20.16 -1.33 8.26
C ASN A 329 19.10 -1.81 9.26
N ARG A 330 19.03 -3.11 9.56
CA ARG A 330 18.19 -3.63 10.64
C ARG A 330 18.73 -3.30 12.02
N ALA A 331 20.05 -3.25 12.19
CA ALA A 331 20.69 -2.88 13.46
C ALA A 331 20.58 -1.37 13.79
N ALA A 332 20.28 -0.53 12.79
CA ALA A 332 20.16 0.92 12.92
C ALA A 332 18.71 1.41 13.19
N LYS A 333 17.73 0.49 13.23
CA LYS A 333 16.32 0.76 13.52
C LYS A 333 15.95 0.21 14.89
#